data_AF-A0A7C3IXT8-F1
#
_entry.id   AF-A0A7C3IXT8-F1
#
_cell.length_a   1.000
_cell.length_b   1.000
_cell.length_c   1.000
_cell.angle_alpha   90.00
_cell.angle_beta   90.00
_cell.angle_gamma   90.00
#
_symmetry.space_group_name_H-M   'P 1'
#
loop_
_entity.id
_entity.type
_entity.pdbx_description
1 polymer ?
#
loop_
_entity_poly.entity_id
_entity_poly.type
_entity_poly.pdbx_seq_one_letter_code
_entity_poly.pdbx_strand_id
1 'polypeptide(L)' 'MPGIVCGTAVVVMEDFTATWCTYCPGAARGAEELKSRAFDSVAIIACYPFPQTPAPPPARRLPSSPSARRAIRR' A
#
# COMPACT_ATOMS: atom_id res chain seq x y z
N MET A 1 41.07 -16.97 21.55
CA MET A 1 40.39 -15.69 21.28
C MET A 1 39.02 -16.01 20.69
N PRO A 2 37.89 -15.73 21.36
CA PRO A 2 36.59 -15.98 20.77
C PRO A 2 36.33 -14.94 19.67
N GLY A 3 36.11 -15.43 18.45
CA GLY A 3 35.74 -14.59 17.30
C GLY A 3 34.33 -14.03 17.47
N ILE A 4 34.17 -12.74 17.17
CA ILE A 4 32.87 -12.06 17.13
C ILE A 4 32.10 -12.65 15.95
N VAL A 5 30.96 -13.29 16.23
CA VAL A 5 30.00 -13.64 15.19
C VAL A 5 29.24 -12.36 14.85
N CYS A 6 29.62 -11.71 13.75
CA CYS A 6 28.82 -10.64 13.16
C CYS A 6 27.57 -11.30 12.55
N GLY A 7 26.53 -11.46 13.36
CA GLY A 7 25.26 -12.04 12.92
C GLY A 7 24.69 -11.22 11.77
N THR A 8 24.42 -11.87 10.64
CA THR A 8 23.77 -11.23 9.49
C THR A 8 22.34 -10.86 9.91
N ALA A 9 22.08 -9.57 10.13
CA ALA A 9 20.75 -9.08 10.43
C ALA A 9 19.88 -9.20 9.17
N VAL A 10 18.90 -10.09 9.21
CA VAL A 10 17.90 -10.24 8.13
C VAL A 10 16.74 -9.31 8.43
N VAL A 11 16.47 -8.37 7.53
CA VAL A 11 15.33 -7.44 7.60
C VAL A 11 14.17 -8.03 6.81
N VAL A 12 12.99 -8.09 7.43
CA VAL A 12 11.76 -8.51 6.75
C VAL A 12 10.98 -7.27 6.33
N MET A 13 10.61 -7.20 5.05
CA MET A 13 9.79 -6.14 4.47
C MET A 13 8.51 -6.74 3.89
N GLU A 14 7.36 -6.23 4.30
CA GLU A 14 6.07 -6.58 3.71
C GLU A 14 5.70 -5.55 2.65
N ASP A 15 5.42 -6.02 1.43
CA ASP A 15 5.01 -5.18 0.30
C ASP A 15 3.52 -5.35 0.01
N PHE A 16 2.73 -4.33 0.29
CA PHE A 16 1.28 -4.31 0.05
C PHE A 16 0.99 -3.56 -1.26
N THR A 17 1.01 -4.27 -2.39
CA THR A 17 0.77 -3.70 -3.72
C THR A 17 -0.51 -4.23 -4.35
N ALA A 18 -1.16 -3.41 -5.17
CA ALA A 18 -2.35 -3.80 -5.90
C ALA A 18 -2.36 -3.24 -7.33
N THR A 19 -2.95 -3.97 -8.26
CA THR A 19 -2.99 -3.61 -9.70
C THR A 19 -3.83 -2.36 -9.98
N TRP A 20 -4.77 -2.02 -9.09
CA TRP A 20 -5.64 -0.85 -9.19
C TRP A 20 -5.05 0.41 -8.52
N CYS A 21 -3.90 0.28 -7.86
CA CYS A 21 -3.26 1.37 -7.13
C CYS A 21 -2.25 2.11 -8.02
N THR A 22 -2.53 3.38 -8.29
CA THR A 22 -1.76 4.23 -9.22
C THR A 22 -0.27 4.38 -8.85
N TYR A 23 0.07 4.30 -7.56
CA TYR A 23 1.44 4.52 -7.06
C TYR A 23 2.17 3.22 -6.69
N CYS A 24 1.46 2.11 -6.61
CA CYS A 24 2.01 0.81 -6.26
C CYS A 24 3.08 0.27 -7.23
N PRO A 25 3.08 0.54 -8.56
CA PRO A 25 4.20 0.10 -9.40
C PRO A 25 5.54 0.76 -9.04
N GLY A 26 5.53 1.98 -8.47
CA GLY A 26 6.74 2.64 -7.99
C GLY A 26 7.28 1.99 -6.70
N ALA A 27 6.39 1.64 -5.78
CA ALA A 27 6.75 0.93 -4.54
C ALA A 27 7.33 -0.46 -4.83
N ALA A 28 6.70 -1.23 -5.72
CA ALA A 28 7.18 -2.54 -6.15
C ALA A 28 8.62 -2.46 -6.72
N ARG A 29 8.89 -1.44 -7.54
CA ARG A 29 10.22 -1.23 -8.12
C ARG A 29 11.27 -0.89 -7.06
N GLY A 30 10.92 -0.10 -6.05
CA GLY A 30 11.80 0.22 -4.93
C GLY A 30 12.14 -1.02 -4.08
N ALA A 31 11.15 -1.90 -3.86
CA ALA A 31 11.34 -3.16 -3.16
C ALA A 31 12.28 -4.11 -3.94
N GLU A 32 12.09 -4.21 -5.26
CA GLU A 32 12.94 -5.01 -6.15
C GLU A 32 14.39 -4.47 -6.18
N GLU A 33 14.55 -3.15 -6.23
CA GLU A 33 15.86 -2.51 -6.16
C GLU A 33 16.54 -2.78 -4.81
N LEU A 34 15.79 -2.71 -3.70
CA LEU A 34 16.31 -3.02 -2.37
C LEU A 34 16.80 -4.47 -2.28
N LYS A 35 16.03 -5.43 -2.83
CA LYS A 35 16.43 -6.84 -2.89
C LYS A 35 17.69 -7.05 -3.73
N SER A 36 17.81 -6.35 -4.86
CA SER A 36 18.99 -6.45 -5.74
C SER A 36 20.27 -5.94 -5.06
N ARG A 37 20.16 -4.96 -4.17
CA ARG A 37 21.30 -4.35 -3.47
C ARG A 37 21.67 -5.08 -2.18
N ALA A 38 20.67 -5.56 -1.45
CA ALA A 38 20.86 -6.14 -0.11
C ALA A 38 20.85 -7.69 -0.10
N PHE A 39 20.59 -8.34 -1.24
CA PHE A 39 20.63 -9.79 -1.45
C PHE A 39 19.98 -10.59 -0.30
N ASP A 40 20.78 -11.26 0.52
CA ASP A 40 20.34 -12.18 1.58
C ASP A 40 19.99 -11.48 2.90
N SER A 41 20.30 -10.19 3.03
CA SER A 41 19.98 -9.39 4.22
C SER A 41 18.53 -8.90 4.24
N VAL A 42 17.77 -9.08 3.15
CA VAL A 42 16.37 -8.61 3.04
C VAL A 42 15.47 -9.72 2.53
N ALA A 43 14.44 -10.07 3.30
CA ALA A 43 13.35 -10.95 2.88
C ALA A 43 12.11 -10.10 2.56
N ILE A 44 11.52 -10.28 1.37
CA ILE A 44 10.35 -9.53 0.93
C ILE A 44 9.15 -10.47 0.88
N ILE A 45 8.05 -10.09 1.53
CA ILE A 45 6.77 -10.80 1.51
C ILE A 45 5.78 -9.93 0.74
N ALA A 46 5.38 -10.35 -0.46
CA ALA A 46 4.40 -9.64 -1.27
C ALA A 46 2.97 -10.05 -0.86
N CYS A 47 2.21 -9.08 -0.36
CA CYS A 47 0.82 -9.24 0.05
C CYS A 47 -0.09 -8.47 -0.91
N TYR A 48 -0.74 -9.20 -1.81
CA TYR A 48 -1.73 -8.62 -2.72
C TYR A 48 -3.10 -8.57 -2.01
N PRO A 49 -3.64 -7.39 -1.65
CA PRO A 49 -4.99 -7.33 -1.14
C PRO A 49 -5.94 -7.75 -2.28
N PHE A 50 -6.64 -8.88 -2.09
CA PHE A 50 -7.81 -9.22 -2.89
C PHE A 50 -8.73 -7.99 -3.00
N PRO A 51 -9.44 -7.78 -4.11
CA PRO A 51 -10.21 -6.56 -4.32
C PRO A 51 -11.26 -6.42 -3.23
N GLN A 52 -10.95 -5.62 -2.22
CA GLN A 52 -11.96 -4.95 -1.43
C GLN A 52 -12.56 -3.95 -2.41
N THR A 53 -13.83 -4.16 -2.75
CA THR A 53 -14.68 -3.28 -3.56
C THR A 53 -14.22 -1.84 -3.43
N PRO A 54 -13.92 -1.13 -4.53
CA PRO A 54 -13.53 0.28 -4.44
C PRO A 54 -14.59 0.98 -3.60
N ALA A 55 -14.15 1.64 -2.52
CA ALA A 55 -15.07 2.39 -1.68
C ALA A 55 -15.90 3.27 -2.63
N PRO A 56 -17.24 3.15 -2.62
CA PRO A 56 -18.07 3.94 -3.51
C PRO A 56 -17.65 5.40 -3.34
N PRO A 57 -17.54 6.17 -4.45
CA PRO A 57 -17.15 7.57 -4.37
C PRO A 57 -17.94 8.23 -3.24
N PRO A 58 -17.32 9.04 -2.36
CA PRO A 58 -17.97 9.55 -1.16
C PRO A 58 -19.33 10.07 -1.59
N ALA A 59 -20.38 9.37 -1.15
CA ALA A 59 -21.73 9.62 -1.64
C ALA A 59 -21.94 11.12 -1.46
N ARG A 60 -21.97 11.85 -2.57
CA ARG A 60 -22.17 13.30 -2.57
C ARG A 60 -23.40 13.47 -1.72
N ARG A 61 -23.24 14.00 -0.48
CA ARG A 61 -24.29 13.99 0.54
C ARG A 61 -25.46 14.76 -0.03
N LEU A 62 -26.35 14.07 -0.74
CA LEU A 62 -27.61 14.60 -1.17
C LEU A 62 -28.35 14.81 0.14
N PRO A 63 -28.73 16.06 0.45
CA PRO A 63 -29.37 16.32 1.72
C PRO A 63 -30.63 15.44 1.81
N SER A 64 -30.70 14.66 2.88
CA SER A 64 -31.82 13.76 3.17
C SER A 64 -33.13 14.55 3.35
N SER A 65 -33.06 15.86 3.59
CA SER A 65 -34.21 16.75 3.65
C SER A 65 -34.64 17.26 2.25
N PRO A 66 -35.92 17.12 1.86
CA PRO A 66 -36.45 17.71 0.63
C PRO A 66 -36.35 19.26 0.62
N SER A 67 -36.29 19.89 1.80
CA SER A 67 -36.19 21.35 1.93
C SER A 67 -34.86 21.90 1.40
N ALA A 68 -33.75 21.18 1.62
CA ALA A 68 -32.42 21.58 1.20
C ALA A 68 -32.17 21.38 -0.32
N ARG A 69 -32.95 20.53 -1.01
CA ARG A 69 -32.88 20.38 -2.47
C ARG A 69 -33.43 21.59 -3.21
N ARG A 70 -34.37 22.33 -2.60
CA ARG A 70 -35.00 23.51 -3.22
C ARG A 70 -34.11 24.75 -3.14
N ALA A 71 -33.19 24.80 -2.18
CA ALA A 71 -32.25 25.92 -2.00
C ALA A 71 -31.13 25.96 -3.07
N ILE A 72 -30.77 24.81 -3.64
CA ILE A 72 -29.67 24.70 -4.63
C ILE A 72 -30.16 24.98 -6.07
N ARG A 73 -31.48 25.08 -6.29
CA ARG A 73 -32.10 25.38 -7.60
C ARG A 73 -32.54 26.85 -7.74
N ARG A 74 -32.00 27.77 -6.95
CA ARG A 74 -32.18 29.22 -7.13
C ARG A 74 -30.87 29.86 -7.55
#